data_AF-A0AAP0PHB8-F1
#
_entry.id   AF-A0AAP0PHB8-F1
#
_cell.length_a   1.000
_cell.length_b   1.000
_cell.length_c   1.000
_cell.angle_alpha   90.00
_cell.angle_beta   90.00
_cell.angle_gamma   90.00
#
_symmetry.space_group_name_H-M   'P 1'
#
loop_
_entity.id
_entity.type
_entity.pdbx_description
1 polymer ?
#
loop_
_entity_poly.entity_id
_entity_poly.type
_entity_poly.pdbx_seq_one_letter_code
_entity_poly.pdbx_strand_id
1 'polypeptide(L)'
;MLALAMVLSWILLLTSNVASASHLDVWSGPGCNNRAERYSDCGCSNISLHGGYEFSFSGRPAAMYMHTGCRGDSVARFNGIARNCNPFPWMSIRSDVVNGSHLDVWSGPGCNNKAERYIVCGCSNIKLHGGWAFSFNGPPAAMYNRRDCKGVSVRRLNGNARNCNPFSWQSMFIQC
;
A
#
# COMPACT_ATOMS: atom_id res chain seq x y z
N MET A 1 40.66 -3.71 40.32
CA MET A 1 40.80 -2.39 39.68
C MET A 1 40.68 -2.63 38.16
N LEU A 2 39.47 -2.69 37.61
CA LEU A 2 38.70 -1.58 37.02
C LEU A 2 39.43 -0.85 35.86
N ALA A 3 39.01 -1.15 34.62
CA ALA A 3 38.71 -0.20 33.53
C ALA A 3 38.21 -1.01 32.31
N LEU A 4 36.89 -1.10 32.07
CA LEU A 4 36.11 -0.24 31.15
C LEU A 4 36.57 -0.39 29.69
N ALA A 5 35.90 -1.23 28.90
CA ALA A 5 34.71 -0.89 28.10
C ALA A 5 35.04 -0.12 26.82
N MET A 6 34.81 -0.74 25.66
CA MET A 6 34.25 -0.05 24.48
C MET A 6 33.70 -1.10 23.51
N VAL A 7 32.46 -1.53 23.79
CA VAL A 7 31.61 -2.23 22.84
C VAL A 7 31.19 -1.20 21.81
N LEU A 8 31.87 -1.17 20.66
CA LEU A 8 31.42 -0.41 19.49
C LEU A 8 30.21 -1.12 18.88
N SER A 9 29.04 -0.94 19.50
CA SER A 9 27.75 -1.20 18.87
C SER A 9 27.61 -0.24 17.70
N TRP A 10 27.87 -0.73 16.50
CA TRP A 10 27.41 -0.12 15.27
C TRP A 10 25.88 -0.12 15.29
N ILE A 11 25.30 0.98 15.75
CA ILE A 11 23.91 1.30 15.47
C ILE A 11 23.84 1.56 13.96
N LEU A 12 23.59 0.51 13.19
CA LEU A 12 23.04 0.65 11.86
C LEU A 12 21.68 1.31 12.05
N LEU A 13 21.66 2.64 11.93
CA LEU A 13 20.47 3.41 11.63
C LEU A 13 19.87 2.80 10.37
N LEU A 14 18.92 1.90 10.57
CA LEU A 14 17.96 1.48 9.56
C LEU A 14 17.21 2.75 9.17
N THR A 15 17.75 3.52 8.24
CA THR A 15 16.93 4.43 7.45
C THR A 15 16.02 3.52 6.65
N SER A 16 14.86 3.25 7.24
CA SER A 16 13.74 2.62 6.57
C SER A 16 13.32 3.58 5.47
N ASN A 17 13.99 3.50 4.33
CA ASN A 17 13.40 3.85 3.04
C ASN A 17 12.35 2.77 2.73
N VAL A 18 11.37 2.60 3.63
CA VAL A 18 10.08 2.09 3.23
C VAL A 18 9.55 3.19 2.33
N ALA A 19 9.50 2.94 1.03
CA ALA A 19 8.76 3.76 0.11
C ALA A 19 7.31 3.78 0.62
N SER A 20 7.00 4.76 1.47
CA SER A 20 5.73 4.84 2.19
C SER A 20 4.64 5.04 1.15
N ALA A 21 3.62 4.19 1.14
CA ALA A 21 2.46 4.45 0.30
C ALA A 21 1.77 5.75 0.72
N SER A 22 0.98 6.29 -0.21
CA SER A 22 0.25 7.53 0.06
C SER A 22 -0.77 7.23 1.15
N HIS A 23 -0.81 8.09 2.16
CA HIS A 23 -1.65 7.86 3.33
C HIS A 23 -2.23 9.18 3.82
N LEU A 24 -3.40 9.07 4.43
CA LEU A 24 -4.09 10.16 5.10
C LEU A 24 -3.98 9.96 6.60
N ASP A 25 -3.35 10.88 7.30
CA ASP A 25 -3.46 11.02 8.74
C ASP A 25 -4.59 12.01 9.05
N VAL A 26 -5.46 11.64 10.00
CA VAL A 26 -6.52 12.52 10.52
C VAL A 26 -6.40 12.61 12.03
N TRP A 27 -6.78 13.74 12.61
CA TRP A 27 -6.68 13.98 14.05
C TRP A 27 -8.04 14.17 14.70
N SER A 28 -8.09 13.82 15.99
CA SER A 28 -9.21 14.13 16.89
C SER A 28 -9.14 15.57 17.41
N GLY A 29 -10.28 16.14 17.83
CA GLY A 29 -10.36 17.51 18.36
C GLY A 29 -9.93 18.58 17.34
N PRO A 30 -9.95 19.88 17.64
CA PRO A 30 -9.48 20.87 16.68
C PRO A 30 -7.97 20.72 16.45
N GLY A 31 -7.51 20.85 15.21
CA GLY A 31 -6.08 20.87 14.90
C GLY A 31 -5.49 19.53 14.46
N CYS A 32 -4.15 19.49 14.39
CA CYS A 32 -3.34 18.31 14.06
C CYS A 32 -2.48 17.82 15.25
N ASN A 33 -2.96 17.97 16.48
CA ASN A 33 -2.12 17.81 17.69
C ASN A 33 -2.56 16.68 18.64
N ASN A 34 -3.75 16.12 18.46
CA ASN A 34 -4.28 15.10 19.38
C ASN A 34 -4.03 13.68 18.84
N ARG A 35 -4.84 12.70 19.28
CA ARG A 35 -4.81 11.35 18.74
C ARG A 35 -5.04 11.37 17.22
N ALA A 36 -4.16 10.72 16.49
CA ALA A 36 -4.23 10.55 15.04
C ALA A 36 -4.70 9.14 14.65
N GLU A 37 -5.33 9.04 13.49
CA GLU A 37 -5.67 7.80 12.81
C GLU A 37 -5.14 7.87 11.37
N ARG A 38 -4.56 6.77 10.89
CA ARG A 38 -3.92 6.69 9.56
C ARG A 38 -4.72 5.79 8.63
N TYR A 39 -4.97 6.28 7.42
CA TYR A 39 -5.57 5.54 6.30
C TYR A 39 -4.57 5.42 5.16
N SER A 40 -3.98 4.24 5.01
CA SER A 40 -3.05 3.89 3.92
C SER A 40 -3.59 2.79 3.01
N ASP A 41 -4.77 2.24 3.34
CA ASP A 41 -5.34 1.11 2.63
C ASP A 41 -5.81 1.50 1.23
N CYS A 42 -5.67 0.54 0.31
CA CYS A 42 -6.25 0.61 -1.01
C CYS A 42 -7.78 0.47 -0.94
N GLY A 43 -8.52 1.21 -1.78
CA GLY A 43 -9.98 1.11 -1.79
C GLY A 43 -10.62 2.12 -0.85
N CYS A 44 -11.75 1.77 -0.23
CA CYS A 44 -12.57 2.70 0.54
C CYS A 44 -12.47 2.46 2.04
N SER A 45 -12.27 3.53 2.81
CA SER A 45 -12.25 3.52 4.27
C SER A 45 -13.09 4.66 4.85
N ASN A 46 -13.82 4.37 5.93
CA ASN A 46 -14.58 5.38 6.67
C ASN A 46 -13.65 6.15 7.61
N ILE A 47 -13.81 7.47 7.62
CA ILE A 47 -13.05 8.36 8.47
C ILE A 47 -13.79 8.53 9.79
N SER A 48 -13.09 8.36 10.91
CA SER A 48 -13.69 8.50 12.25
C SER A 48 -13.38 9.83 12.93
N LEU A 49 -12.32 10.53 12.50
CA LEU A 49 -11.83 11.77 13.11
C LEU A 49 -11.89 12.93 12.11
N HIS A 50 -12.29 14.11 12.58
CA HIS A 50 -12.59 15.29 11.74
C HIS A 50 -11.91 16.57 12.20
N GLY A 51 -10.82 16.47 12.96
CA GLY A 51 -10.14 17.60 13.58
C GLY A 51 -9.23 18.42 12.66
N GLY A 52 -8.54 17.68 11.81
CA GLY A 52 -7.55 18.14 10.85
C GLY A 52 -7.01 16.92 10.10
N TYR A 53 -6.35 17.15 8.99
CA TYR A 53 -5.80 16.09 8.15
C TYR A 53 -4.44 16.45 7.55
N GLU A 54 -3.69 15.42 7.19
CA GLU A 54 -2.44 15.47 6.47
C GLU A 54 -2.41 14.29 5.52
N PHE A 55 -2.27 14.58 4.24
CA PHE A 55 -2.14 13.59 3.20
C PHE A 55 -0.70 13.60 2.71
N SER A 56 -0.02 12.48 2.88
CA SER A 56 1.29 12.23 2.32
C SER A 56 1.13 11.58 0.95
N PHE A 57 1.73 12.19 -0.08
CA PHE A 57 1.63 11.71 -1.45
C PHE A 57 2.94 11.08 -1.91
N SER A 58 2.83 9.84 -2.39
CA SER A 58 3.92 9.05 -2.95
C SER A 58 3.54 8.41 -4.30
N GLY A 59 2.65 9.09 -5.03
CA GLY A 59 2.23 8.69 -6.39
C GLY A 59 0.81 8.12 -6.49
N ARG A 60 0.10 7.94 -5.37
CA ARG A 60 -1.29 7.47 -5.36
C ARG A 60 -2.23 8.60 -4.96
N PRO A 61 -3.16 9.01 -5.85
CA PRO A 61 -4.13 10.00 -5.47
C PRO A 61 -5.21 9.40 -4.56
N ALA A 62 -5.88 10.26 -3.80
CA ALA A 62 -7.01 9.86 -2.97
C ALA A 62 -8.20 10.79 -3.20
N ALA A 63 -9.41 10.25 -3.16
CA ALA A 63 -10.66 10.98 -3.29
C ALA A 63 -11.42 10.95 -1.95
N MET A 64 -12.01 12.06 -1.56
CA MET A 64 -12.78 12.19 -0.33
C MET A 64 -14.27 12.33 -0.64
N TYR A 65 -15.10 11.78 0.23
CA TYR A 65 -16.55 11.69 0.04
C TYR A 65 -17.28 12.22 1.28
N MET A 66 -18.43 12.87 1.07
CA MET A 66 -19.28 13.38 2.16
C MET A 66 -20.02 12.28 2.91
N HIS A 67 -20.12 11.09 2.34
CA HIS A 67 -20.81 9.96 2.95
C HIS A 67 -19.82 8.85 3.30
N THR A 68 -20.20 7.98 4.22
CA THR A 68 -19.48 6.74 4.50
C THR A 68 -19.56 5.77 3.32
N GLY A 69 -18.58 4.89 3.20
CA GLY A 69 -18.51 3.86 2.17
C GLY A 69 -18.25 4.41 0.76
N CYS A 70 -17.66 5.59 0.64
CA CYS A 70 -17.29 6.24 -0.62
C CYS A 70 -18.46 6.32 -1.61
N ARG A 71 -19.63 6.67 -1.07
CA ARG A 71 -20.87 6.82 -1.82
C ARG A 71 -21.03 8.25 -2.33
N GLY A 72 -21.65 8.38 -3.50
CA GLY A 72 -21.86 9.67 -4.16
C GLY A 72 -20.60 10.17 -4.86
N ASP A 73 -20.62 11.45 -5.22
CA ASP A 73 -19.50 12.09 -5.92
C ASP A 73 -18.37 12.45 -4.95
N SER A 74 -17.13 12.36 -5.44
CA SER A 74 -15.97 12.84 -4.69
C SER A 74 -15.99 14.36 -4.60
N VAL A 75 -15.92 14.89 -3.38
CA VAL A 75 -15.93 16.34 -3.11
C VAL A 75 -14.54 16.95 -3.01
N ALA A 76 -13.52 16.12 -2.81
CA ALA A 76 -12.13 16.54 -2.86
C ALA A 76 -11.25 15.43 -3.42
N ARG A 77 -10.14 15.81 -4.04
CA ARG A 77 -9.15 14.86 -4.57
C ARG A 77 -7.76 15.38 -4.26
N PHE A 78 -6.92 14.53 -3.67
CA PHE A 78 -5.53 14.83 -3.41
C PHE A 78 -4.64 14.10 -4.40
N ASN A 79 -3.90 14.89 -5.18
CA ASN A 79 -2.89 14.42 -6.14
C ASN A 79 -1.48 14.88 -5.73
N GLY A 80 -1.30 15.29 -4.48
CA GLY A 80 -0.09 15.87 -3.92
C GLY A 80 -0.20 15.98 -2.40
N ILE A 81 0.89 16.38 -1.74
CA ILE A 81 0.90 16.53 -0.28
C ILE A 81 -0.08 17.64 0.11
N ALA A 82 -0.93 17.39 1.11
CA ALA A 82 -1.90 18.37 1.59
C ALA A 82 -2.00 18.30 3.10
N ARG A 83 -1.96 19.43 3.80
CA ARG A 83 -2.15 19.49 5.25
C ARG A 83 -3.10 20.62 5.60
N ASN A 84 -4.08 20.34 6.44
CA ASN A 84 -4.99 21.33 6.97
C ASN A 84 -5.40 20.94 8.38
N CYS A 85 -5.13 21.82 9.33
CA CYS A 85 -5.45 21.59 10.74
C CYS A 85 -6.81 22.19 11.14
N ASN A 86 -7.66 22.49 10.17
CA ASN A 86 -9.04 22.86 10.42
C ASN A 86 -9.96 21.65 10.25
N PRO A 87 -11.13 21.64 10.92
CA PRO A 87 -12.12 20.60 10.74
C PRO A 87 -12.57 20.48 9.28
N PHE A 88 -12.90 19.25 8.87
CA PHE A 88 -13.31 18.95 7.50
C PHE A 88 -14.55 18.02 7.49
N PRO A 89 -15.40 18.11 6.45
CA PRO A 89 -16.71 17.46 6.46
C PRO A 89 -16.74 16.03 5.88
N TRP A 90 -15.64 15.54 5.32
CA TRP A 90 -15.61 14.25 4.61
C TRP A 90 -15.71 13.07 5.58
N MET A 91 -16.49 12.06 5.21
CA MET A 91 -16.76 10.87 6.03
C MET A 91 -16.06 9.60 5.51
N SER A 92 -15.54 9.60 4.29
CA SER A 92 -14.73 8.49 3.79
C SER A 92 -13.68 8.94 2.78
N ILE A 93 -12.65 8.13 2.68
CA ILE A 93 -11.54 8.25 1.74
C ILE A 93 -11.53 7.04 0.83
N ARG A 94 -11.33 7.28 -0.46
CA ARG A 94 -10.96 6.26 -1.43
C ARG A 94 -9.56 6.52 -1.95
N SER A 95 -8.62 5.67 -1.62
CA SER A 95 -7.30 5.69 -2.25
C SER A 95 -7.39 4.99 -3.60
N ASP A 96 -6.99 5.70 -4.66
CA ASP A 96 -7.01 5.16 -6.01
C ASP A 96 -6.01 4.00 -6.12
N VAL A 97 -6.48 2.93 -6.75
CA VAL A 97 -5.65 1.77 -7.09
C VAL A 97 -4.73 2.07 -8.27
N VAL A 98 -4.91 3.18 -8.98
CA VAL A 98 -4.43 3.36 -10.37
C VAL A 98 -2.89 3.39 -10.49
N ASN A 99 -2.16 3.74 -9.44
CA ASN A 99 -0.69 3.75 -9.43
C ASN A 99 -0.08 2.85 -8.35
N GLY A 100 -0.81 1.81 -7.93
CA GLY A 100 -0.27 0.81 -7.01
C GLY A 100 0.80 -0.07 -7.66
N SER A 101 1.69 -0.63 -6.83
CA SER A 101 2.42 -1.82 -7.25
C SER A 101 1.38 -2.89 -7.58
N HIS A 102 1.52 -3.54 -8.73
CA HIS A 102 0.54 -4.52 -9.17
C HIS A 102 1.20 -5.67 -9.90
N LEU A 103 0.54 -6.82 -9.85
CA LEU A 103 0.89 -8.00 -10.58
C LEU A 103 -0.15 -8.27 -11.66
N ASP A 104 0.28 -8.35 -12.91
CA ASP A 104 -0.49 -8.95 -13.99
C ASP A 104 -0.09 -10.41 -14.11
N VAL A 105 -1.08 -11.30 -14.17
CA VAL A 105 -0.88 -12.75 -14.34
C VAL A 105 -1.68 -13.23 -15.52
N TRP A 106 -1.03 -14.00 -16.39
CA TRP A 106 -1.62 -14.53 -17.61
C TRP A 106 -2.17 -15.94 -17.43
N SER A 107 -3.26 -16.23 -18.12
CA SER A 107 -4.01 -17.49 -18.03
C SER A 107 -3.31 -18.67 -18.71
N GLY A 108 -2.67 -18.44 -19.85
CA GLY A 108 -1.93 -19.44 -20.62
C GLY A 108 -0.42 -19.20 -20.62
N PRO A 109 0.36 -20.11 -21.23
CA PRO A 109 1.81 -19.93 -21.36
C PRO A 109 2.14 -18.60 -22.04
N GLY A 110 3.22 -17.96 -21.58
CA GLY A 110 3.60 -16.64 -22.07
C GLY A 110 2.93 -15.48 -21.32
N CYS A 111 3.10 -14.28 -21.86
CA CYS A 111 2.54 -13.03 -21.32
C CYS A 111 1.70 -12.26 -22.38
N ASN A 112 0.94 -12.98 -23.20
CA ASN A 112 0.29 -12.44 -24.40
C ASN A 112 -1.19 -12.84 -24.54
N ASN A 113 -1.76 -13.51 -23.54
CA ASN A 113 -3.16 -13.94 -23.52
C ASN A 113 -3.96 -13.15 -22.47
N LYS A 114 -5.12 -13.66 -22.05
CA LYS A 114 -5.94 -13.01 -21.02
C LYS A 114 -5.18 -12.92 -19.70
N ALA A 115 -5.09 -11.70 -19.16
CA ALA A 115 -4.47 -11.42 -17.87
C ALA A 115 -5.49 -11.03 -16.79
N GLU A 116 -5.18 -11.34 -15.54
CA GLU A 116 -5.84 -10.85 -14.34
C GLU A 116 -4.84 -9.96 -13.58
N ARG A 117 -5.30 -8.78 -13.16
CA ARG A 117 -4.50 -7.80 -12.42
C ARG A 117 -4.81 -7.85 -10.93
N TYR A 118 -3.76 -7.92 -10.13
CA TYR A 118 -3.80 -7.90 -8.67
C TYR A 118 -3.07 -6.65 -8.18
N ILE A 119 -3.82 -5.75 -7.55
CA ILE A 119 -3.33 -4.41 -7.16
C ILE A 119 -3.77 -4.02 -5.76
N VAL A 120 -4.57 -4.87 -5.11
CA VAL A 120 -5.08 -4.63 -3.78
C VAL A 120 -3.99 -4.92 -2.76
N CYS A 121 -3.80 -3.96 -1.88
CA CYS A 121 -3.01 -4.05 -0.66
C CYS A 121 -3.37 -5.31 0.16
N GLY A 122 -2.40 -5.92 0.83
CA GLY A 122 -2.63 -7.15 1.60
C GLY A 122 -2.58 -8.43 0.76
N CYS A 123 -3.26 -9.48 1.23
CA CYS A 123 -3.16 -10.81 0.64
C CYS A 123 -4.16 -11.06 -0.48
N SER A 124 -3.70 -11.63 -1.59
CA SER A 124 -4.54 -12.06 -2.72
C SER A 124 -4.16 -13.47 -3.20
N ASN A 125 -5.15 -14.35 -3.35
CA ASN A 125 -4.98 -15.66 -3.97
C ASN A 125 -4.95 -15.54 -5.49
N ILE A 126 -3.93 -16.12 -6.10
CA ILE A 126 -3.72 -16.11 -7.54
C ILE A 126 -4.44 -17.29 -8.15
N LYS A 127 -5.19 -17.04 -9.23
CA LYS A 127 -5.96 -18.06 -9.94
C LYS A 127 -5.29 -18.55 -11.22
N LEU A 128 -4.40 -17.75 -11.78
CA LEU A 128 -3.75 -17.98 -13.07
C LEU A 128 -2.28 -18.36 -12.86
N HIS A 129 -1.74 -19.23 -13.71
CA HIS A 129 -0.38 -19.79 -13.54
C HIS A 129 0.43 -19.82 -14.85
N GLY A 130 0.09 -18.96 -15.80
CA GLY A 130 0.88 -18.71 -17.00
C GLY A 130 2.11 -17.83 -16.72
N GLY A 131 2.32 -16.79 -17.52
CA GLY A 131 3.31 -15.76 -17.21
C GLY A 131 2.85 -14.76 -16.15
N TRP A 132 3.77 -13.90 -15.71
CA TRP A 132 3.49 -12.78 -14.79
C TRP A 132 4.40 -11.57 -15.02
N ALA A 133 3.92 -10.40 -14.61
CA ALA A 133 4.63 -9.13 -14.67
C ALA A 133 4.22 -8.30 -13.46
N PHE A 134 5.22 -7.83 -12.73
CA PHE A 134 5.05 -6.95 -11.59
C PHE A 134 5.56 -5.57 -11.95
N SER A 135 4.68 -4.59 -11.81
CA SER A 135 5.00 -3.18 -11.89
C SER A 135 5.13 -2.64 -10.47
N PHE A 136 6.28 -2.06 -10.15
CA PHE A 136 6.62 -1.54 -8.84
C PHE A 136 6.42 -0.02 -8.80
N ASN A 137 5.53 0.43 -7.93
CA ASN A 137 5.20 1.84 -7.73
C ASN A 137 5.14 2.18 -6.22
N GLY A 138 6.12 1.71 -5.44
CA GLY A 138 6.29 2.04 -4.02
C GLY A 138 6.35 0.80 -3.12
N PRO A 139 5.21 0.18 -2.76
CA PRO A 139 5.25 -0.96 -1.84
C PRO A 139 5.77 -2.24 -2.53
N PRO A 140 6.67 -3.00 -1.89
CA PRO A 140 7.12 -4.27 -2.44
C PRO A 140 6.04 -5.35 -2.26
N ALA A 141 6.18 -6.44 -3.01
CA ALA A 141 5.31 -7.60 -2.90
C ALA A 141 6.08 -8.86 -2.51
N ALA A 142 5.42 -9.80 -1.86
CA ALA A 142 5.96 -11.13 -1.53
C ALA A 142 5.04 -12.23 -2.07
N MET A 143 5.64 -13.27 -2.62
CA MET A 143 4.95 -14.37 -3.28
C MET A 143 5.07 -15.65 -2.47
N TYR A 144 3.98 -16.38 -2.34
CA TYR A 144 3.87 -17.51 -1.43
C TYR A 144 3.48 -18.77 -2.18
N ASN A 145 4.04 -19.91 -1.76
CA ASN A 145 3.74 -21.22 -2.36
C ASN A 145 2.40 -21.81 -1.92
N ARG A 146 1.71 -21.22 -0.94
CA ARG A 146 0.37 -21.62 -0.52
C ARG A 146 -0.59 -20.45 -0.61
N ARG A 147 -1.88 -20.75 -0.68
CA ARG A 147 -2.97 -19.78 -0.58
C ARG A 147 -2.93 -19.02 0.74
N ASP A 148 -3.63 -17.90 0.76
CA ASP A 148 -3.84 -17.02 1.91
C ASP A 148 -2.53 -16.47 2.50
N CYS A 149 -1.51 -16.31 1.67
CA CYS A 149 -0.18 -15.81 2.05
C CYS A 149 0.49 -16.62 3.15
N LYS A 150 0.20 -17.94 3.17
CA LYS A 150 0.78 -18.90 4.10
C LYS A 150 1.97 -19.61 3.46
N GLY A 151 2.71 -20.33 4.30
CA GLY A 151 3.85 -21.13 3.86
C GLY A 151 5.11 -20.28 3.62
N VAL A 152 5.94 -20.74 2.68
CA VAL A 152 7.25 -20.14 2.44
C VAL A 152 7.10 -19.03 1.40
N SER A 153 7.64 -17.85 1.72
CA SER A 153 7.82 -16.77 0.75
C SER A 153 8.87 -17.19 -0.28
N VAL A 154 8.44 -17.50 -1.50
CA VAL A 154 9.33 -17.99 -2.58
C VAL A 154 10.05 -16.86 -3.30
N ARG A 155 9.50 -15.64 -3.28
CA ARG A 155 10.08 -14.49 -3.97
C ARG A 155 9.58 -13.18 -3.39
N ARG A 156 10.48 -12.20 -3.22
CA ARG A 156 10.15 -10.81 -2.95
C ARG A 156 10.39 -9.97 -4.21
N LEU A 157 9.50 -9.04 -4.48
CA LEU A 157 9.55 -8.11 -5.60
C LEU A 157 9.60 -6.68 -5.07
N ASN A 158 10.73 -6.03 -5.24
CA ASN A 158 11.04 -4.67 -4.82
C ASN A 158 11.40 -3.76 -6.01
N GLY A 159 11.03 -4.18 -7.22
CA GLY A 159 11.29 -3.47 -8.47
C GLY A 159 10.50 -4.13 -9.60
N ASN A 160 10.47 -3.49 -10.77
CA ASN A 160 9.79 -4.04 -11.95
C ASN A 160 10.38 -5.40 -12.31
N ALA A 161 9.53 -6.40 -12.53
CA ALA A 161 9.97 -7.74 -12.89
C ALA A 161 8.95 -8.40 -13.81
N ARG A 162 9.41 -9.26 -14.72
CA ARG A 162 8.54 -9.99 -15.63
C ARG A 162 9.13 -11.36 -15.92
N ASN A 163 8.27 -12.36 -15.99
CA ASN A 163 8.63 -13.71 -16.42
C ASN A 163 7.44 -14.34 -17.14
N CYS A 164 7.65 -14.79 -18.36
CA CYS A 164 6.60 -15.36 -19.19
C CYS A 164 6.54 -16.89 -19.14
N ASN A 165 7.30 -17.51 -18.25
CA ASN A 165 7.21 -18.93 -17.95
C ASN A 165 6.18 -19.20 -16.85
N PRO A 166 5.55 -20.39 -16.85
CA PRO A 166 4.69 -20.86 -15.76
C PRO A 166 5.38 -20.81 -14.40
N PHE A 167 4.58 -20.66 -13.35
CA PHE A 167 5.08 -20.56 -11.98
C PHE A 167 4.18 -21.29 -10.98
N SER A 168 4.72 -21.56 -9.78
CA SER A 168 4.09 -22.42 -8.77
C SER A 168 3.57 -21.72 -7.51
N TRP A 169 3.74 -20.40 -7.39
CA TRP A 169 3.19 -19.63 -6.28
C TRP A 169 1.67 -19.46 -6.39
N GLN A 170 0.99 -19.47 -5.24
CA GLN A 170 -0.47 -19.54 -5.13
C GLN A 170 -1.09 -18.24 -4.59
N SER A 171 -0.32 -17.39 -3.93
CA SER A 171 -0.82 -16.09 -3.47
C SER A 171 0.29 -15.04 -3.45
N MET A 172 -0.13 -13.79 -3.39
CA MET A 172 0.75 -12.64 -3.20
C MET A 172 0.31 -11.79 -2.03
N PHE A 173 1.27 -11.13 -1.40
CA PHE A 173 1.05 -10.05 -0.46
C PHE A 173 1.68 -8.78 -1.01
N ILE A 174 0.87 -7.75 -1.25
CA ILE A 174 1.38 -6.40 -1.58
C ILE A 174 1.41 -5.60 -0.28
N GLN A 175 2.57 -5.04 0.07
CA GLN A 175 2.66 -4.18 1.25
C GLN A 175 1.75 -2.96 1.09
N CYS A 176 1.16 -2.52 2.20
CA CYS A 176 0.43 -1.26 2.28
C CYS A 176 1.39 -0.15 2.65
#